data_AF-A0A2N1AIR6-F1
#
_entry.id   AF-A0A2N1AIR6-F1
#
_cell.length_a   1.000
_cell.length_b   1.000
_cell.length_c   1.000
_cell.angle_alpha   90.00
_cell.angle_beta   90.00
_cell.angle_gamma   90.00
#
_symmetry.space_group_name_H-M   'P 1'
#
loop_
_entity.id
_entity.type
_entity.pdbx_description
1 polymer ?
#
loop_
_entity_poly.entity_id
_entity_poly.type
_entity_poly.pdbx_seq_one_letter_code
_entity_poly.pdbx_strand_id
1 'polypeptide(L)'
;MATDNASRSVGGWFLLVFAIILVILGLILAAGGIWLVTLGGSWYYLIAGLGLIISGGLMARDSLTGVWVYFLVLFGTLIWALWEVGFSPWELLPRVFGYIVLGVIVLALLPTLKRRQATI
;
A
#
# COMPACT_ATOMS: atom_id res chain seq x y z
N MET A 1 18.41 31.39 -7.63
CA MET A 1 17.30 30.42 -7.67
C MET A 1 17.84 29.15 -7.00
N ALA A 2 17.69 29.04 -5.68
CA ALA A 2 18.33 27.99 -4.90
C ALA A 2 17.68 26.64 -5.25
N THR A 3 18.48 25.67 -5.66
CA THR A 3 18.06 24.27 -5.66
C THR A 3 17.95 23.86 -4.20
N ASP A 4 16.73 23.90 -3.66
CA ASP A 4 16.43 23.37 -2.33
C ASP A 4 16.61 21.86 -2.36
N ASN A 5 17.86 21.42 -2.23
CA ASN A 5 18.21 20.05 -1.85
C ASN A 5 17.78 19.88 -0.40
N ALA A 6 16.47 19.74 -0.17
CA ALA A 6 15.91 19.27 1.08
C ALA A 6 16.48 17.86 1.30
N SER A 7 17.63 17.77 2.00
CA SER A 7 18.29 16.52 2.30
C SER A 7 17.39 15.73 3.24
N ARG A 8 16.45 14.96 2.66
CA ARG A 8 15.67 14.00 3.42
C ARG A 8 16.67 13.06 4.07
N SER A 9 16.59 12.87 5.40
CA SER A 9 17.36 11.81 6.05
C SER A 9 17.16 10.49 5.30
N VAL A 10 18.17 9.62 5.31
CA VAL A 10 18.17 8.34 4.57
C VAL A 10 16.83 7.59 4.72
N GLY A 11 16.28 7.53 5.95
CA GLY A 11 14.98 6.91 6.21
C GLY A 11 13.78 7.59 5.53
N GLY A 12 13.79 8.92 5.40
CA GLY A 12 12.73 9.66 4.66
C GLY A 12 12.81 9.50 3.15
N TRP A 13 14.01 9.29 2.61
CA TRP A 13 14.16 8.92 1.21
C TRP A 13 13.56 7.53 0.95
N PHE A 14 13.89 6.55 1.79
CA PHE A 14 13.30 5.20 1.71
C PHE A 14 11.77 5.23 1.83
N LEU A 15 11.24 6.01 2.77
CA LEU A 15 9.79 6.22 2.91
C LEU A 15 9.15 6.78 1.64
N LEU A 16 9.78 7.78 1.01
CA LEU A 16 9.27 8.37 -0.22
C LEU A 16 9.27 7.37 -1.38
N VAL A 17 10.38 6.67 -1.58
CA VAL A 17 10.50 5.65 -2.63
C VAL A 17 9.45 4.57 -2.43
N PHE A 18 9.28 4.08 -1.19
CA PHE A 18 8.28 3.08 -0.87
C PHE A 18 6.85 3.59 -1.09
N ALA A 19 6.55 4.82 -0.68
CA ALA A 19 5.26 5.45 -0.92
C ALA A 19 4.93 5.56 -2.42
N ILE A 20 5.92 5.92 -3.25
CA ILE A 20 5.77 5.96 -4.71
C ILE A 20 5.47 4.56 -5.26
N ILE A 21 6.19 3.54 -4.79
CA ILE A 21 5.94 2.14 -5.19
C ILE A 21 4.49 1.73 -4.87
N LEU A 22 3.98 2.05 -3.67
CA LEU A 22 2.59 1.77 -3.31
C LEU A 22 1.59 2.45 -4.25
N VAL A 23 1.82 3.71 -4.62
CA VAL A 23 0.96 4.44 -5.56
C VAL A 23 0.98 3.80 -6.94
N ILE A 24 2.16 3.44 -7.45
CA ILE A 24 2.29 2.78 -8.77
C ILE A 24 1.58 1.43 -8.77
N LEU A 25 1.80 0.60 -7.75
CA LEU A 25 1.11 -0.69 -7.62
C LEU A 25 -0.39 -0.52 -7.50
N GLY A 26 -0.84 0.47 -6.73
CA GLY A 26 -2.25 0.80 -6.59
C GLY A 26 -2.89 1.26 -7.91
N LEU A 27 -2.18 2.04 -8.72
CA LEU A 27 -2.64 2.44 -10.05
C LEU A 27 -2.75 1.25 -11.01
N ILE A 28 -1.76 0.34 -11.01
CA ILE A 28 -1.79 -0.88 -11.82
C ILE A 28 -2.97 -1.76 -11.39
N LEU A 29 -3.20 -1.93 -10.09
CA LEU A 29 -4.33 -2.69 -9.54
C LEU A 29 -5.68 -2.04 -9.86
N ALA A 30 -5.78 -0.72 -9.76
CA ALA A 30 -7.01 0.00 -10.09
C ALA A 30 -7.34 -0.11 -11.59
N ALA A 31 -6.35 0.09 -12.46
CA ALA A 31 -6.52 -0.05 -13.91
C ALA A 31 -6.89 -1.49 -14.30
N GLY A 32 -6.17 -2.48 -13.75
CA GLY A 32 -6.50 -3.90 -13.92
C GLY A 32 -7.89 -4.24 -13.35
N GLY A 33 -8.25 -3.66 -12.21
CA GLY A 33 -9.55 -3.83 -11.57
C GLY A 33 -10.70 -3.30 -12.41
N ILE A 34 -10.55 -2.11 -13.02
CA ILE A 34 -11.54 -1.55 -13.97
C ILE A 34 -11.76 -2.53 -15.12
N TRP A 35 -10.67 -3.05 -15.69
CA TRP A 35 -10.73 -4.04 -16.76
C TRP A 35 -11.41 -5.34 -16.32
N LEU A 36 -11.07 -5.86 -15.14
CA LEU A 36 -11.70 -7.06 -14.58
C LEU A 36 -13.20 -6.86 -14.33
N VAL A 37 -13.62 -5.70 -13.83
CA VAL A 37 -15.04 -5.39 -13.62
C VAL A 37 -15.80 -5.43 -14.94
N THR A 38 -15.23 -4.92 -16.03
CA THR A 38 -15.87 -4.99 -17.37
C THR A 38 -16.02 -6.41 -17.90
N LEU A 39 -15.21 -7.35 -17.42
CA LEU A 39 -15.25 -8.77 -17.78
C LEU A 39 -16.10 -9.62 -16.82
N GLY A 40 -16.75 -9.00 -15.83
CA GLY A 40 -17.51 -9.70 -14.79
C GLY A 40 -16.65 -10.35 -13.70
N GLY A 41 -15.37 -9.96 -13.61
CA GLY A 41 -14.45 -10.40 -12.57
C GLY A 41 -14.62 -9.65 -11.25
N SER A 42 -13.72 -9.90 -10.30
CA SER A 42 -13.84 -9.31 -8.96
C SER A 42 -13.58 -7.80 -8.94
N TRP A 43 -14.57 -7.06 -8.46
CA TRP A 43 -14.52 -5.62 -8.17
C TRP A 43 -13.53 -5.26 -7.05
N TYR A 44 -13.11 -6.24 -6.24
CA TYR A 44 -12.27 -5.99 -5.08
C TYR A 44 -10.89 -5.42 -5.45
N TYR A 45 -10.34 -5.78 -6.61
CA TYR A 45 -9.05 -5.27 -7.08
C TYR A 45 -9.05 -3.75 -7.26
N LEU A 46 -10.19 -3.16 -7.63
CA LEU A 46 -10.35 -1.72 -7.74
C LEU A 46 -10.25 -1.05 -6.36
N ILE A 47 -10.93 -1.63 -5.36
CA ILE A 47 -10.91 -1.12 -3.98
C ILE A 47 -9.53 -1.24 -3.37
N ALA A 48 -8.87 -2.39 -3.55
CA ALA A 48 -7.51 -2.60 -3.09
C ALA A 48 -6.54 -1.60 -3.73
N GLY A 49 -6.66 -1.37 -5.05
CA GLY A 49 -5.85 -0.40 -5.78
C GLY A 49 -6.01 1.03 -5.26
N LEU A 50 -7.25 1.49 -5.06
CA LEU A 50 -7.54 2.81 -4.49
C LEU A 50 -7.00 2.95 -3.06
N GLY A 51 -7.15 1.91 -2.23
CA GLY A 51 -6.62 1.91 -0.88
C GLY A 51 -5.10 2.03 -0.83
N LEU A 52 -4.39 1.35 -1.74
CA LEU A 52 -2.93 1.48 -1.87
C LEU A 52 -2.49 2.88 -2.31
N ILE A 53 -3.22 3.50 -3.25
CA ILE A 53 -2.95 4.88 -3.69
C ILE A 53 -3.11 5.86 -2.52
N ILE A 54 -4.20 5.75 -1.76
CA ILE A 54 -4.46 6.59 -0.59
C ILE A 54 -3.38 6.38 0.47
N SER A 55 -3.05 5.12 0.77
CA SER A 55 -1.98 4.75 1.70
C SER A 55 -0.64 5.38 1.31
N GLY A 56 -0.21 5.18 0.06
CA GLY A 56 1.05 5.73 -0.44
C GLY A 56 1.07 7.26 -0.40
N GLY A 57 -0.02 7.91 -0.80
CA GLY A 57 -0.15 9.38 -0.74
C GLY A 57 -0.05 9.93 0.69
N LEU A 58 -0.64 9.25 1.67
CA LEU A 58 -0.53 9.62 3.08
C LEU A 58 0.88 9.38 3.64
N MET A 59 1.51 8.25 3.30
CA MET A 59 2.88 7.95 3.74
C MET A 59 3.92 8.90 3.12
N ALA A 60 3.71 9.36 1.88
CA ALA A 60 4.55 10.38 1.25
C ALA A 60 4.53 11.74 1.99
N ARG A 61 3.47 11.99 2.78
CA ARG A 61 3.31 13.15 3.66
C ARG A 61 3.72 12.85 5.12
N ASP A 62 4.48 11.78 5.34
CA ASP A 62 4.91 11.32 6.67
C ASP A 62 3.73 11.02 7.63
N SER A 63 2.52 10.72 7.12
CA SER A 63 1.33 10.49 7.96
C SER A 63 1.16 9.03 8.39
N LEU A 64 1.06 8.79 9.71
CA LEU A 64 0.79 7.47 10.28
C LEU A 64 -0.55 6.89 9.86
N THR A 65 -1.51 7.74 9.49
CA THR A 65 -2.79 7.31 8.93
C THR A 65 -2.60 6.48 7.67
N GLY A 66 -1.57 6.77 6.86
CA GLY A 66 -1.26 5.97 5.66
C GLY A 66 -0.94 4.52 5.99
N VAL A 67 -0.23 4.28 7.11
CA VAL A 67 0.07 2.92 7.58
C VAL A 67 -1.20 2.19 8.00
N TRP A 68 -2.12 2.87 8.68
CA TRP A 68 -3.40 2.26 9.07
C TRP A 68 -4.27 1.93 7.85
N VAL A 69 -4.31 2.82 6.85
CA VAL A 69 -5.01 2.55 5.59
C VAL A 69 -4.41 1.33 4.89
N TYR A 70 -3.08 1.20 4.87
CA TYR A 70 -2.41 0.02 4.33
C TYR A 70 -2.88 -1.27 4.99
N PHE A 71 -2.90 -1.31 6.33
CA PHE A 71 -3.33 -2.50 7.06
C PHE A 71 -4.81 -2.80 6.85
N LEU A 72 -5.65 -1.78 6.76
CA LEU A 72 -7.06 -1.96 6.43
C LEU A 72 -7.25 -2.64 5.06
N VAL A 73 -6.47 -2.21 4.06
CA VAL A 73 -6.45 -2.87 2.74
C VAL A 73 -5.96 -4.31 2.86
N LEU A 74 -4.86 -4.56 3.57
CA LEU A 74 -4.32 -5.91 3.74
C LEU A 74 -5.32 -6.87 4.39
N PHE A 75 -5.97 -6.45 5.49
CA PHE A 75 -6.99 -7.25 6.16
C PHE A 75 -8.24 -7.42 5.30
N GLY A 76 -8.65 -6.37 4.60
CA GLY A 76 -9.72 -6.45 3.61
C GLY A 76 -9.40 -7.49 2.53
N THR A 77 -8.17 -7.50 2.01
CA THR A 77 -7.74 -8.42 0.96
C THR A 77 -7.72 -9.84 1.48
N LEU A 78 -7.30 -10.05 2.73
CA LEU A 78 -7.35 -11.36 3.37
C LEU A 78 -8.79 -11.86 3.52
N ILE A 79 -9.70 -11.04 4.04
CA ILE A 79 -11.12 -11.40 4.19
C ILE A 79 -11.75 -11.70 2.83
N TRP A 80 -11.50 -10.84 1.84
CA TRP A 80 -12.01 -11.05 0.48
C TRP A 80 -11.44 -12.32 -0.15
N ALA A 81 -10.13 -12.58 -0.02
CA ALA A 81 -9.52 -13.78 -0.55
C ALA A 81 -10.09 -15.04 0.11
N LEU A 82 -10.27 -15.03 1.43
CA LEU A 82 -10.93 -16.14 2.15
C LEU A 82 -12.38 -16.35 1.71
N TRP A 83 -13.09 -15.28 1.36
CA TRP A 83 -14.46 -15.39 0.84
C TRP A 83 -14.50 -15.97 -0.58
N GLU A 84 -13.55 -15.59 -1.44
CA GLU A 84 -13.51 -16.00 -2.85
C GLU A 84 -13.02 -17.44 -3.04
N VAL A 85 -11.94 -17.82 -2.36
CA VAL A 85 -11.24 -19.10 -2.59
C VAL A 85 -11.21 -20.01 -1.36
N GLY A 86 -11.84 -19.60 -0.26
CA GLY A 86 -11.86 -20.36 0.98
C GLY A 86 -10.47 -20.49 1.61
N PHE A 87 -10.22 -21.65 2.23
CA PHE A 87 -8.96 -21.97 2.91
C PHE A 87 -7.93 -22.66 2.02
N SER A 88 -8.04 -22.55 0.69
CA SER A 88 -7.08 -23.12 -0.27
C SER A 88 -5.75 -22.35 -0.21
N PRO A 89 -4.66 -22.89 0.39
CA PRO A 89 -3.44 -22.13 0.62
C PRO A 89 -2.79 -21.69 -0.70
N TRP A 90 -2.93 -22.52 -1.74
CA TRP A 90 -2.39 -22.28 -3.07
C TRP A 90 -3.06 -21.12 -3.80
N GLU A 91 -4.34 -20.89 -3.56
CA GLU A 91 -5.09 -19.78 -4.17
C GLU A 91 -5.00 -18.49 -3.35
N LEU A 92 -4.85 -18.62 -2.02
CA LEU A 92 -4.64 -17.49 -1.12
C LEU A 92 -3.26 -16.86 -1.29
N LEU A 93 -2.22 -17.69 -1.46
CA LEU A 93 -0.84 -17.22 -1.56
C LEU A 93 -0.65 -16.11 -2.61
N PRO A 94 -1.00 -16.29 -3.90
CA PRO A 94 -0.79 -15.24 -4.91
C PRO A 94 -1.63 -13.98 -4.67
N ARG A 95 -2.74 -14.08 -3.92
CA ARG A 95 -3.64 -12.94 -3.64
C ARG A 95 -3.16 -12.09 -2.49
N VAL A 96 -2.60 -12.71 -1.44
CA VAL A 96 -2.28 -12.04 -0.17
C VAL A 96 -0.78 -11.82 0.01
N PHE A 97 0.07 -12.68 -0.56
CA PHE A 97 1.52 -12.67 -0.31
C PHE A 97 2.17 -11.32 -0.64
N GLY A 98 1.83 -10.72 -1.79
CA GLY A 98 2.34 -9.40 -2.16
C GLY A 98 2.04 -8.32 -1.12
N TYR A 99 0.82 -8.33 -0.57
CA TYR A 99 0.42 -7.41 0.51
C TYR A 99 1.15 -7.72 1.82
N ILE A 100 1.40 -8.99 2.15
CA ILE A 100 2.18 -9.31 3.36
C ILE A 100 3.61 -8.78 3.26
N VAL A 101 4.29 -9.00 2.12
CA VAL A 101 5.66 -8.53 1.90
C VAL A 101 5.75 -7.02 2.04
N LEU A 102 4.87 -6.29 1.36
CA LEU A 102 4.77 -4.84 1.48
C LEU A 102 4.43 -4.40 2.92
N GLY A 103 3.59 -5.15 3.64
CA GLY A 103 3.24 -4.88 5.04
C GLY A 103 4.42 -5.01 6.00
N VAL A 104 5.30 -5.99 5.78
CA VAL A 104 6.55 -6.11 6.56
C VAL A 104 7.44 -4.88 6.35
N ILE A 105 7.53 -4.39 5.12
CA ILE A 105 8.30 -3.17 4.80
C ILE A 105 7.67 -1.94 5.47
N VAL A 106 6.33 -1.82 5.46
CA VAL A 106 5.61 -0.77 6.19
C VAL A 106 5.96 -0.80 7.70
N LEU A 107 5.97 -1.98 8.33
CA LEU A 107 6.34 -2.13 9.74
C LEU A 107 7.80 -1.73 10.01
N ALA A 108 8.72 -2.08 9.12
CA ALA A 108 10.12 -1.68 9.23
C ALA A 108 10.29 -0.15 9.13
N LEU A 109 9.41 0.52 8.40
CA LEU A 109 9.42 1.97 8.18
C LEU A 109 8.65 2.77 9.24
N LEU A 110 7.80 2.12 10.05
CA LEU A 110 7.05 2.74 11.17
C LEU A 110 7.89 3.60 12.12
N PRO A 111 9.05 3.15 12.66
CA PRO A 111 9.82 3.96 13.59
C PRO A 111 10.32 5.26 12.95
N THR A 112 10.64 5.24 11.66
CA THR A 112 11.05 6.43 10.90
C THR A 112 9.88 7.40 10.75
N LEU A 113 8.69 6.90 10.46
CA LEU A 113 7.47 7.72 10.34
C LEU A 113 7.09 8.37 11.67
N LYS A 114 7.12 7.59 12.78
CA LYS A 114 6.83 8.10 14.14
C LYS A 114 7.80 9.20 14.57
N ARG A 115 9.10 9.05 14.27
CA ARG A 115 10.10 10.09 14.58
C ARG A 115 9.82 11.39 13.82
N ARG A 116 9.44 11.29 12.54
CA ARG A 116 9.18 12.46 11.68
C ARG A 116 7.91 13.21 12.08
N GLN A 117 6.84 12.51 12.44
CA GLN A 117 5.63 13.15 12.97
C GLN A 117 5.84 13.89 14.29
N ALA A 118 6.74 13.39 15.16
CA ALA A 118 7.01 14.03 16.45
C ALA A 118 7.86 15.30 16.35
N THR A 119 8.38 15.63 15.16
CA THR A 119 9.27 16.79 14.92
C THR A 119 8.54 17.95 14.21
N ILE A 120 7.22 17.80 13.97
CA ILE A 120 6.32 18.83 13.43
C ILE A 120 5.44 19.31 14.58
#